data_AF-A0A2R6B9I7-F1
#
_entry.id   AF-A0A2R6B9I7-F1
#
_cell.length_a   1.000
_cell.length_b   1.000
_cell.length_c   1.000
_cell.angle_alpha   90.00
_cell.angle_beta   90.00
_cell.angle_gamma   90.00
#
_symmetry.space_group_name_H-M   'P 1'
#
loop_
_entity.id
_entity.type
_entity.pdbx_description
1 polymer ?
#
loop_
_entity_poly.entity_id
_entity_poly.type
_entity_poly.pdbx_seq_one_letter_code
_entity_poly.pdbx_strand_id
1 'polypeptide(L)' 'MRTLKTLKAWRSLVDTIKTELKEHFEEMYVYGSVLTGRLTGSSDIDVILVCTNCNVTQAKIMAYQIIEKK' A
#
# COMPACT_ATOMS: atom_id res chain seq x y z
N MET A 1 -2.89 0.57 20.73
CA MET A 1 -3.93 -0.39 20.29
C MET A 1 -4.58 -0.05 18.94
N ARG A 2 -4.88 1.23 18.63
CA ARG A 2 -5.49 1.63 17.35
C ARG A 2 -4.65 1.26 16.12
N THR A 3 -3.35 1.51 16.16
CA THR A 3 -2.39 1.19 15.09
C THR A 3 -2.37 -0.29 14.72
N LEU A 4 -2.40 -1.18 15.72
CA LEU A 4 -2.45 -2.63 15.50
C LEU A 4 -3.75 -3.09 14.83
N LYS A 5 -4.88 -2.43 15.11
CA LYS A 5 -6.16 -2.71 14.43
C LYS A 5 -6.08 -2.31 12.95
N THR A 6 -5.53 -1.15 12.64
CA THR A 6 -5.30 -0.71 11.25
C THR A 6 -4.38 -1.66 10.51
N LEU A 7 -3.28 -2.09 11.15
CA LEU A 7 -2.35 -3.07 10.58
C LEU A 7 -3.01 -4.43 10.35
N LYS A 8 -3.90 -4.90 11.22
CA LYS A 8 -4.67 -6.13 10.96
C LYS A 8 -5.63 -5.99 9.77
N ALA A 9 -6.05 -4.77 9.44
CA ALA A 9 -6.89 -4.46 8.29
C ALA A 9 -6.07 -4.11 7.03
N TRP A 10 -4.76 -4.38 7.01
CA TRP A 10 -3.87 -4.00 5.90
C TRP A 10 -4.39 -4.43 4.52
N ARG A 11 -5.03 -5.61 4.44
CA ARG A 11 -5.60 -6.12 3.18
C ARG A 11 -6.62 -5.15 2.57
N SER A 12 -7.50 -4.58 3.39
CA SER A 12 -8.51 -3.61 2.90
C SER A 12 -7.88 -2.29 2.46
N LEU A 13 -6.82 -1.84 3.14
CA LEU A 13 -6.05 -0.67 2.73
C LEU A 13 -5.37 -0.92 1.37
N VAL A 14 -4.72 -2.07 1.22
CA VAL A 14 -4.08 -2.51 -0.02
C VAL A 14 -5.10 -2.64 -1.16
N ASP A 15 -6.28 -3.20 -0.92
CA ASP A 15 -7.35 -3.29 -1.92
C ASP A 15 -7.85 -1.91 -2.36
N THR A 16 -7.89 -0.94 -1.43
CA THR A 16 -8.22 0.46 -1.77
C THR A 16 -7.17 1.04 -2.71
N ILE A 17 -5.88 0.94 -2.34
CA ILE A 17 -4.76 1.44 -3.15
C ILE A 17 -4.80 0.79 -4.54
N LYS A 18 -4.99 -0.53 -4.62
CA LYS A 18 -5.15 -1.26 -5.88
C LYS A 18 -6.26 -0.68 -6.74
N THR A 19 -7.42 -0.42 -6.14
CA THR A 19 -8.61 0.04 -6.87
C THR A 19 -8.43 1.46 -7.40
N GLU A 20 -7.89 2.36 -6.58
CA GLU A 20 -7.70 3.76 -6.95
C GLU A 20 -6.54 3.96 -7.93
N LEU A 21 -5.56 3.06 -7.91
CA LEU A 21 -4.36 3.15 -8.74
C LEU A 21 -4.33 2.18 -9.93
N LYS A 22 -5.37 1.37 -10.16
CA LYS A 22 -5.40 0.34 -11.22
C LYS A 22 -5.11 0.86 -12.64
N GLU A 23 -5.41 2.12 -12.92
CA GLU A 23 -5.19 2.74 -14.24
C GLU A 23 -3.74 3.25 -14.40
N HIS A 24 -2.94 3.23 -13.32
CA HIS A 24 -1.59 3.80 -13.27
C HIS A 24 -0.49 2.76 -13.08
N PHE A 25 -0.86 1.54 -12.69
CA PHE A 25 0.09 0.46 -12.40
C PHE A 25 -0.46 -0.87 -12.93
N GLU A 26 0.42 -1.68 -13.47
CA GLU A 26 0.08 -3.01 -14.00
C GLU A 26 -0.03 -4.03 -12.88
N GLU A 27 0.89 -3.94 -11.90
CA GLU A 27 1.00 -4.92 -10.83
C GLU A 27 1.24 -4.24 -9.49
N MET A 28 0.79 -4.90 -8.43
CA MET A 28 1.01 -4.48 -7.05
C MET A 28 1.32 -5.70 -6.18
N TYR A 29 2.40 -5.60 -5.42
CA TYR A 29 2.85 -6.63 -4.50
C TYR A 29 2.90 -6.10 -3.09
N VAL A 30 2.53 -6.94 -2.13
CA VAL A 30 2.74 -6.68 -0.70
C VAL A 30 3.88 -7.57 -0.25
N TYR A 31 4.77 -7.05 0.59
CA TYR A 31 5.86 -7.83 1.17
C TYR A 31 6.10 -7.48 2.64
N GLY A 32 7.12 -8.10 3.23
CA GLY A 32 7.56 -7.75 4.58
C GLY A 32 6.72 -8.36 5.71
N SER A 33 6.73 -7.67 6.85
CA SER A 33 6.27 -8.22 8.14
C SER A 33 4.78 -8.61 8.14
N VAL A 34 3.97 -7.96 7.31
CA VAL A 34 2.53 -8.20 7.18
C VAL A 34 2.20 -9.58 6.60
N LEU A 35 3.11 -10.17 5.80
CA LEU A 35 2.96 -11.51 5.23
C LEU A 35 3.53 -12.61 6.12
N THR A 36 4.53 -12.28 6.95
CA THR A 36 5.22 -13.27 7.81
C THR A 36 4.53 -13.51 9.16
N GLY A 37 3.41 -12.81 9.42
CA GLY A 37 2.60 -12.97 10.63
C GLY A 37 3.14 -12.29 11.88
N ARG A 38 4.26 -11.55 11.79
CA ARG A 38 4.87 -10.80 12.91
C ARG A 38 4.44 -9.34 12.92
N LEU A 39 3.13 -9.10 12.95
CA LEU A 39 2.56 -7.76 13.05
C LEU A 39 2.65 -7.22 14.48
N THR A 40 3.47 -6.20 14.70
CA THR A 40 3.55 -5.45 15.95
C THR A 40 2.95 -4.07 15.78
N GLY A 41 2.77 -3.31 16.87
CA GLY A 41 2.26 -1.93 16.80
C GLY A 41 3.21 -0.95 16.10
N SER A 42 4.41 -1.39 15.76
CA SER A 42 5.46 -0.64 15.05
C SER A 42 5.76 -1.22 13.67
N SER A 43 4.96 -2.17 13.18
CA SER A 43 5.11 -2.71 11.83
C SER A 43 4.64 -1.71 10.79
N ASP A 44 5.34 -1.68 9.66
CA ASP A 44 4.93 -0.98 8.46
C ASP A 44 4.25 -1.94 7.47
N ILE A 45 3.55 -1.37 6.48
CA ILE A 45 2.99 -2.11 5.34
C ILE A 45 3.83 -1.79 4.11
N ASP A 46 4.61 -2.77 3.67
CA ASP A 46 5.48 -2.60 2.51
C ASP A 46 4.76 -2.99 1.21
N VAL A 47 4.70 -2.07 0.25
CA VAL A 47 4.02 -2.25 -1.05
C VAL A 47 4.96 -1.89 -2.20
N ILE A 48 5.00 -2.74 -3.22
CA ILE A 48 5.67 -2.48 -4.50
C ILE A 48 4.59 -2.24 -5.56
N LEU A 49 4.72 -1.15 -6.30
CA LEU A 49 3.87 -0.83 -7.44
C LEU A 49 4.71 -0.89 -8.71
N VAL A 50 4.24 -1.65 -9.71
CA VAL A 50 4.91 -1.83 -11.01
C VAL A 50 4.14 -1.05 -12.06
N CYS A 51 4.83 -0.19 -12.79
CA CYS A 51 4.28 0.53 -13.92
C CYS A 51 5.17 0.35 -15.15
N THR A 52 4.59 0.23 -16.34
CA THR A 52 5.31 0.39 -17.60
C THR A 52 5.13 1.82 -18.10
N ASN A 53 6.22 2.42 -18.60
CA ASN A 53 6.21 3.75 -19.20
C ASN A 53 5.59 4.89 -18.35
N CYS A 54 5.59 4.77 -17.01
CA CYS A 54 5.03 5.81 -16.14
C CYS A 54 6.10 6.79 -15.63
N ASN A 55 5.68 8.03 -15.38
CA ASN A 55 6.49 8.98 -14.61
C ASN A 55 6.46 8.57 -13.13
N VAL A 56 7.54 7.94 -12.67
CA VAL A 56 7.68 7.42 -11.30
C VAL A 56 7.42 8.48 -10.23
N THR A 57 7.83 9.73 -10.47
CA THR A 57 7.61 10.83 -9.51
C THR A 57 6.12 11.16 -9.37
N GLN A 58 5.41 11.26 -10.49
CA GLN A 58 3.97 11.52 -10.49
C GLN A 58 3.19 10.36 -9.87
N ALA A 59 3.58 9.13 -10.20
CA ALA A 59 3.01 7.91 -9.64
C ALA A 59 3.17 7.86 -8.10
N LYS A 60 4.35 8.26 -7.58
CA LYS A 60 4.59 8.39 -6.13
C LYS A 60 3.69 9.44 -5.49
N ILE A 61 3.58 10.64 -6.08
CA ILE A 61 2.75 11.73 -5.56
C ILE A 61 1.29 11.27 -5.44
N MET A 62 0.76 10.61 -6.47
CA MET A 62 -0.61 10.09 -6.46
C MET A 62 -0.82 9.05 -5.36
N ALA A 63 0.12 8.11 -5.19
CA ALA A 63 0.04 7.10 -4.14
C ALA A 63 0.00 7.75 -2.74
N TYR A 64 0.84 8.75 -2.48
CA TYR A 64 0.81 9.49 -1.20
C TYR A 64 -0.52 10.21 -0.97
N GLN A 65 -1.07 10.89 -1.97
CA GLN A 65 -2.34 11.62 -1.85
C GLN A 65 -3.53 10.70 -1.52
N ILE A 66 -3.52 9.47 -2.01
CA ILE A 66 -4.56 8.47 -1.72
C ILE A 66 -4.43 7.96 -0.29
N ILE A 67 -3.20 7.66 0.13
CA ILE A 67 -2.92 7.15 1.48
C ILE A 67 -3.25 8.20 2.53
N GLU A 68 -2.88 9.48 2.32
CA GLU A 68 -3.13 10.55 3.29
C GLU A 68 -4.62 10.95 3.41
N LYS A 69 -5.45 10.63 2.41
CA LYS A 69 -6.90 10.91 2.46
C LYS A 69 -7.69 9.92 3.33
N LYS A 70 -7.07 8.82 3.79
CA LYS A 70 -7.70 7.79 4.65
C LYS A 70 -7.16 7.81 6.07
#